data_AF-A0A4R7FHT0-F1
#
_entry.id   AF-A0A4R7FHT0-F1
#
_cell.length_a   1.000
_cell.length_b   1.000
_cell.length_c   1.000
_cell.angle_alpha   90.00
_cell.angle_beta   90.00
_cell.angle_gamma   90.00
#
_symmetry.space_group_name_H-M   'P 1'
#
loop_
_entity.id
_entity.type
_entity.pdbx_description
1 polymer ?
#
loop_
_entity_poly.entity_id
_entity_poly.type
_entity_poly.pdbx_seq_one_letter_code
_entity_poly.pdbx_strand_id
1 'polypeptide(L)'
;MTGLLADEDRSEPLLRRARRSFVATFGEPLTGRSLARALLDPGFRATMILAAQLWCARHGVKIAALWLRLHNVRAYGMDVEVGATIGSGLRIRHPRGIVIHHAARVGDGVAI
;
A
#
# COMPACT_ATOMS: atom_id res chain seq x y z
N MET A 1 -11.61 15.37 -17.07
CA MET A 1 -11.39 13.91 -17.03
C MET A 1 -10.72 13.51 -15.70
N THR A 2 -11.33 13.89 -14.58
CA THR A 2 -10.64 14.05 -13.28
C THR A 2 -11.09 13.04 -12.23
N GLY A 3 -12.15 12.27 -12.49
CA GLY A 3 -12.74 11.32 -11.54
C GLY A 3 -12.32 9.85 -11.70
N LEU A 4 -11.86 9.42 -12.89
CA LEU A 4 -11.84 7.99 -13.22
C LEU A 4 -10.81 7.17 -12.41
N LEU A 5 -9.55 7.65 -12.30
CA LEU A 5 -8.49 6.91 -11.59
C LEU A 5 -8.67 6.91 -10.06
N ALA A 6 -9.33 7.94 -9.51
CA ALA A 6 -9.61 8.01 -8.07
C ALA A 6 -10.90 7.24 -7.70
N ASP A 7 -11.86 7.14 -8.62
CA ASP A 7 -13.08 6.34 -8.42
C ASP A 7 -12.87 4.85 -8.62
N GLU A 8 -12.02 4.43 -9.57
CA GLU A 8 -11.75 2.99 -9.77
C GLU A 8 -11.11 2.34 -8.53
N ASP A 9 -10.19 3.06 -7.87
CA ASP A 9 -9.54 2.62 -6.62
C ASP A 9 -10.43 2.80 -5.38
N ARG A 10 -11.55 3.53 -5.49
CA ARG A 10 -12.47 3.77 -4.36
C ARG A 10 -13.25 2.52 -3.96
N SER A 11 -13.53 1.67 -4.94
CA SER A 11 -14.32 0.44 -4.79
C SER A 11 -13.49 -0.85 -4.80
N GLU A 12 -12.16 -0.76 -5.01
CA GLU A 12 -11.33 -1.96 -5.00
C GLU A 12 -11.27 -2.54 -3.58
N PRO A 13 -11.73 -3.80 -3.37
CA PRO A 13 -11.65 -4.42 -2.06
C PRO A 13 -10.18 -4.53 -1.63
N LEU A 14 -9.89 -4.24 -0.35
CA LEU A 14 -8.53 -4.34 0.20
C LEU A 14 -7.87 -5.68 -0.12
N LEU A 15 -8.64 -6.78 -0.13
CA LEU A 15 -8.18 -8.10 -0.50
C LEU A 15 -7.70 -8.20 -1.95
N ARG A 16 -8.40 -7.55 -2.89
CA ARG A 16 -8.01 -7.54 -4.32
C ARG A 16 -6.72 -6.76 -4.51
N ARG A 17 -6.59 -5.62 -3.82
CA ARG A 17 -5.39 -4.80 -3.82
C ARG A 17 -4.20 -5.57 -3.23
N ALA A 18 -4.40 -6.25 -2.10
CA ALA A 18 -3.40 -7.12 -1.48
C ALA A 18 -2.94 -8.23 -2.43
N ARG A 19 -3.88 -8.90 -3.11
CA ARG A 19 -3.56 -9.93 -4.11
C ARG A 19 -2.75 -9.38 -5.27
N ARG A 20 -3.09 -8.20 -5.80
CA ARG A 20 -2.32 -7.55 -6.88
C ARG A 20 -0.91 -7.19 -6.44
N SER A 21 -0.74 -6.59 -5.26
CA SER A 21 0.58 -6.33 -4.70
C SER A 21 1.38 -7.61 -4.47
N PHE A 22 0.73 -8.70 -4.06
CA PHE A 22 1.41 -9.98 -3.87
C PHE A 22 1.97 -10.53 -5.18
N VAL A 23 1.13 -10.61 -6.21
CA VAL A 23 1.54 -11.07 -7.55
C VAL A 23 2.62 -10.15 -8.12
N ALA A 24 2.50 -8.84 -7.90
CA ALA A 24 3.49 -7.87 -8.34
C ALA A 24 4.85 -8.09 -7.66
N THR A 25 4.89 -8.32 -6.34
CA THR A 25 6.13 -8.48 -5.59
C THR A 25 6.80 -9.85 -5.80
N PHE A 26 6.01 -10.93 -5.85
CA PHE A 26 6.56 -12.30 -5.84
C PHE A 26 6.50 -13.01 -7.18
N GLY A 27 5.71 -12.54 -8.15
CA GLY A 27 5.57 -13.18 -9.48
C GLY A 27 4.93 -14.57 -9.47
N GLU A 28 4.49 -15.04 -8.30
CA GLU A 28 3.99 -16.40 -8.06
C GLU A 28 2.58 -16.34 -7.43
N PRO A 29 1.78 -17.42 -7.55
CA PRO A 29 0.50 -17.50 -6.86
C PRO A 29 0.64 -17.59 -5.32
N LEU A 30 -0.39 -17.14 -4.60
CA LEU A 30 -0.52 -17.27 -3.15
C LEU A 30 -0.64 -18.75 -2.76
N THR A 31 0.41 -19.31 -2.17
CA THR A 31 0.51 -20.68 -1.64
C THR A 31 1.03 -20.62 -0.20
N GLY A 32 1.02 -21.73 0.54
CA GLY A 32 1.54 -21.77 1.91
C GLY A 32 3.01 -21.32 2.04
N ARG A 33 3.86 -21.68 1.06
CA ARG A 33 5.28 -21.27 1.05
C ARG A 33 5.46 -19.80 0.67
N SER A 34 4.70 -19.33 -0.33
CA SER A 34 4.79 -17.93 -0.76
C SER A 34 4.12 -16.97 0.24
N LEU A 35 3.18 -17.44 1.07
CA LEU A 35 2.67 -16.72 2.24
C LEU A 35 3.76 -16.43 3.27
N ALA A 36 4.59 -17.42 3.62
CA ALA A 36 5.71 -17.21 4.53
C ALA A 36 6.67 -16.14 4.00
N ARG A 37 6.93 -16.14 2.68
CA ARG A 37 7.74 -15.11 2.01
C ARG A 37 7.11 -13.72 2.13
N ALA A 38 5.80 -13.60 1.90
CA ALA A 38 5.07 -12.34 2.11
C ALA A 38 5.11 -11.84 3.57
N LEU A 39 5.00 -12.75 4.54
CA LEU A 39 5.03 -12.40 5.96
C LEU A 39 6.42 -11.98 6.45
N LEU A 40 7.48 -12.41 5.78
CA LEU A 40 8.85 -12.07 6.11
C LEU A 40 9.39 -10.87 5.32
N ASP A 41 8.74 -10.50 4.22
CA ASP A 41 9.15 -9.37 3.38
C ASP A 41 8.71 -8.02 3.98
N PRO A 42 9.64 -7.16 4.42
CA PRO A 42 9.29 -5.91 5.09
C PRO A 42 8.62 -4.91 4.13
N GLY A 43 8.97 -4.93 2.85
CA GLY A 43 8.42 -4.02 1.86
C GLY A 43 6.97 -4.36 1.50
N PHE A 44 6.66 -5.64 1.38
CA PHE A 44 5.30 -6.14 1.22
C PHE A 44 4.44 -5.80 2.42
N ARG A 45 4.92 -6.03 3.65
CA ARG A 45 4.22 -5.65 4.88
C ARG A 45 3.95 -4.14 4.96
N ALA A 46 4.96 -3.32 4.67
CA ALA A 46 4.83 -1.87 4.63
C ALA A 46 3.78 -1.44 3.59
N THR A 47 3.75 -2.08 2.42
CA THR A 47 2.77 -1.83 1.36
C THR A 47 1.35 -2.21 1.79
N MET A 48 1.17 -3.30 2.54
CA MET A 48 -0.14 -3.70 3.06
C MET A 48 -0.67 -2.74 4.12
N ILE A 49 0.20 -2.27 5.02
CA ILE A 49 -0.14 -1.24 6.00
C ILE A 49 -0.52 0.07 5.30
N LEU A 50 0.22 0.45 4.26
CA LEU A 50 -0.12 1.61 3.43
C LEU A 50 -1.48 1.46 2.76
N ALA A 51 -1.79 0.28 2.20
CA ALA A 51 -3.08 0.02 1.61
C ALA A 51 -4.22 0.15 2.64
N ALA A 52 -4.04 -0.40 3.84
CA ALA A 52 -5.00 -0.25 4.93
C ALA A 52 -5.13 1.21 5.39
N GLN A 53 -4.02 1.94 5.50
CA GLN A 53 -4.00 3.36 5.86
C GLN A 53 -4.84 4.19 4.89
N LEU A 54 -4.60 4.05 3.58
CA LEU A 54 -5.34 4.79 2.55
C LEU A 54 -6.81 4.37 2.50
N TRP A 55 -7.10 3.10 2.71
CA TRP A 55 -8.48 2.62 2.85
C TRP A 55 -9.18 3.29 4.03
N CYS A 56 -8.58 3.30 5.23
CA CYS A 56 -9.14 3.98 6.40
C CYS A 56 -9.36 5.47 6.17
N ALA A 57 -8.41 6.15 5.51
CA ALA A 57 -8.51 7.56 5.19
C ALA A 57 -9.72 7.85 4.28
N ARG A 58 -9.97 7.00 3.28
CA ARG A 58 -11.10 7.11 2.35
C ARG A 58 -12.46 6.81 3.00
N HIS A 59 -12.50 5.93 4.00
CA HIS A 59 -13.73 5.54 4.70
C HIS A 59 -14.02 6.39 5.94
N GLY A 60 -13.33 7.53 6.11
CA GLY A 60 -13.57 8.46 7.21
C GLY A 60 -13.02 8.02 8.58
N VAL A 61 -12.31 6.89 8.64
CA VAL A 61 -11.70 6.36 9.88
C VAL A 61 -10.33 7.00 10.10
N LYS A 62 -10.32 8.32 10.32
CA LYS A 62 -9.10 9.15 10.35
C LYS A 62 -8.08 8.73 11.39
N ILE A 63 -8.53 8.37 12.60
CA ILE A 63 -7.63 7.96 13.69
C ILE A 63 -6.87 6.68 13.31
N ALA A 64 -7.57 5.70 12.71
CA ALA A 64 -6.93 4.46 12.26
C ALA A 64 -5.93 4.73 11.13
N ALA A 65 -6.24 5.62 10.19
CA ALA A 65 -5.31 6.02 9.13
C ALA A 65 -4.03 6.64 9.70
N LEU A 66 -4.14 7.56 10.66
CA LEU A 66 -2.99 8.19 11.31
C LEU A 66 -2.18 7.18 12.14
N TRP A 67 -2.85 6.27 12.84
CA TRP A 67 -2.19 5.22 13.61
C TRP A 67 -1.43 4.25 12.70
N LEU A 68 -2.02 3.82 11.59
CA LEU A 68 -1.37 2.95 10.60
C LEU A 68 -0.16 3.63 9.96
N ARG A 69 -0.26 4.93 9.65
CA ARG A 69 0.89 5.73 9.19
C ARG A 69 2.02 5.71 10.21
N LEU A 70 1.72 6.06 11.47
CA LEU A 70 2.71 6.06 12.54
C LEU A 70 3.34 4.67 12.75
N HIS A 71 2.52 3.62 12.69
CA HIS A 71 2.99 2.24 12.77
C HIS A 71 3.96 1.92 11.62
N ASN A 72 3.65 2.33 10.39
CA ASN A 72 4.51 2.10 9.22
C ASN A 72 5.86 2.82 9.34
N VAL A 73 5.84 4.07 9.80
CA VAL A 73 7.04 4.86 10.08
C VAL A 73 7.90 4.18 11.13
N ARG A 74 7.31 3.74 12.24
CA ARG A 74 8.05 3.11 13.35
C ARG A 74 8.59 1.72 13.01
N ALA A 75 7.82 0.91 12.28
CA ALA A 75 8.19 -0.48 12.01
C ALA A 75 9.06 -0.64 10.76
N TYR A 76 8.85 0.19 9.72
CA TYR A 76 9.50 0.02 8.42
C TYR A 76 10.20 1.28 7.91
N GLY A 77 10.11 2.41 8.61
CA GLY A 77 10.75 3.66 8.21
C GLY A 77 10.14 4.28 6.95
N MET A 78 8.92 3.91 6.58
CA MET A 78 8.19 4.45 5.44
C MET A 78 7.13 5.43 5.92
N ASP A 79 7.17 6.66 5.41
CA ASP A 79 6.16 7.69 5.65
C ASP A 79 5.39 8.01 4.37
N VAL A 80 4.07 7.82 4.40
CA VAL A 80 3.19 8.23 3.31
C VAL A 80 2.06 9.04 3.89
N GLU A 81 1.84 10.24 3.38
CA GLU A 81 0.75 11.08 3.83
C GLU A 81 -0.61 10.58 3.29
N VAL A 82 -1.67 10.74 4.10
CA VAL A 82 -3.01 10.22 3.79
C VAL A 82 -3.67 10.81 2.53
N GLY A 83 -3.19 11.93 2.02
CA GLY A 83 -3.68 12.50 0.75
C GLY A 83 -3.11 11.86 -0.50
N ALA A 84 -2.02 11.08 -0.37
CA ALA A 84 -1.32 10.52 -1.52
C ALA A 84 -2.23 9.54 -2.29
N THR A 85 -2.15 9.59 -3.61
CA THR A 85 -2.85 8.64 -4.49
C THR A 85 -1.86 7.56 -4.93
N ILE A 86 -2.12 6.32 -4.54
CA ILE A 86 -1.24 5.18 -4.83
C ILE A 86 -2.03 4.16 -5.64
N GLY A 87 -1.55 3.82 -6.84
CA GLY A 87 -2.09 2.76 -7.67
C GLY A 87 -1.94 1.36 -7.06
N SER A 88 -2.56 0.40 -7.71
CA SER A 88 -2.49 -1.02 -7.40
C SER A 88 -1.14 -1.62 -7.84
N GLY A 89 -0.70 -2.70 -7.18
CA GLY A 89 0.53 -3.39 -7.59
C GLY A 89 1.83 -2.63 -7.28
N LEU A 90 1.80 -1.67 -6.36
CA LEU A 90 3.01 -1.04 -5.82
C LEU A 90 3.94 -2.11 -5.24
N ARG A 91 5.23 -2.04 -5.60
CA ARG A 91 6.30 -2.89 -5.05
C ARG A 91 7.29 -2.00 -4.32
N ILE A 92 7.55 -2.31 -3.06
CA ILE A 92 8.60 -1.67 -2.28
C ILE A 92 9.55 -2.77 -1.85
N ARG A 93 10.84 -2.66 -2.17
CA ARG A 93 11.85 -3.65 -1.71
C ARG A 93 12.51 -3.24 -0.41
N HIS A 94 12.82 -1.95 -0.28
CA HIS A 94 13.54 -1.40 0.86
C HIS A 94 12.77 -0.18 1.41
N PRO A 95 11.76 -0.40 2.28
CA PRO A 95 10.83 0.67 2.68
C PRO A 95 11.46 1.80 3.50
N ARG A 96 12.64 1.58 4.09
CA ARG A 96 13.28 2.52 5.00
C ARG A 96 13.70 3.81 4.28
N GLY A 97 13.25 4.94 4.79
CA GLY A 97 13.59 6.27 4.28
C GLY A 97 12.69 6.75 3.14
N ILE A 98 11.67 5.97 2.75
CA ILE A 98 10.69 6.40 1.75
C ILE A 98 9.75 7.43 2.38
N VAL A 99 9.62 8.59 1.73
CA VAL A 99 8.67 9.65 2.11
C VAL A 99 7.82 10.04 0.90
N ILE A 100 6.50 9.95 1.01
CA ILE A 100 5.55 10.32 -0.06
C ILE A 100 4.60 11.41 0.45
N HIS A 101 4.67 12.57 -0.20
CA HIS A 101 3.87 13.76 0.11
C HIS A 101 2.37 13.59 -0.22
N HIS A 102 1.49 14.31 0.47
CA HIS A 102 0.02 14.18 0.33
C HIS A 102 -0.51 14.49 -1.07
N ALA A 103 0.21 15.26 -1.88
CA ALA A 103 -0.21 15.57 -3.24
C ALA A 103 0.36 14.59 -4.29
N ALA A 104 1.21 13.64 -3.87
CA ALA A 104 1.87 12.73 -4.78
C ALA A 104 0.88 11.74 -5.41
N ARG A 105 1.16 11.39 -6.66
CA ARG A 105 0.40 10.40 -7.43
C ARG A 105 1.35 9.34 -7.96
N VAL A 106 1.18 8.11 -7.51
CA VAL A 106 1.92 6.93 -7.96
C VAL A 106 0.96 6.06 -8.77
N GLY A 107 1.34 5.74 -10.01
CA GLY A 107 0.52 4.89 -10.90
C GLY A 107 0.51 3.42 -10.51
N ASP A 108 -0.19 2.61 -11.31
CA ASP A 108 -0.24 1.16 -11.14
C ASP A 108 1.10 0.49 -11.49
N GLY A 109 1.40 -0.62 -10.80
CA GLY A 109 2.55 -1.49 -11.12
C GLY A 109 3.93 -0.87 -10.90
N VAL A 110 4.00 0.27 -10.20
CA VAL A 110 5.25 0.98 -9.89
C VAL A 110 6.10 0.19 -8.90
N ALA A 111 7.42 0.24 -9.07
CA ALA A 111 8.40 -0.28 -8.12
C ALA A 111 9.28 0.86 -7.57
N ILE A 112 9.50 0.84 -6.26
CA ILE A 112 10.38 1.75 -5.53
C ILE A 112 11.46 0.91 -4.81
#